data_AF-A0A3M2ACZ4-F1
#
_entry.id   AF-A0A3M2ACZ4-F1
#
_cell.length_a   1.000
_cell.length_b   1.000
_cell.length_c   1.000
_cell.angle_alpha   90.00
_cell.angle_beta   90.00
_cell.angle_gamma   90.00
#
_symmetry.space_group_name_H-M   'P 1'
#
loop_
_entity.id
_entity.type
_entity.pdbx_description
1 polymer ?
#
loop_
_entity_poly.entity_id
_entity_poly.type
_entity_poly.pdbx_seq_one_letter_code
_entity_poly.pdbx_strand_id
1 'polypeptide(L)'
;MQLTSPGSMHARRRIGAALLAATVLAWPRPAWTASPEDAAAEPSREAPADTETEGGDDDPRRREARALFEAGAKAYALGHYGEAVEKFEASYDLYPAPELLFNLGQAYARWHEVEPDLAKLRKARSLFRNYVSFVRARDYGDSQAASDALAEIEKIDAELAKAEVADARGPKDDRRRRKIALGVGLGLGAAALVAGAVVLGVLLGRRSAEPEPELGTIPIGGAGPRGPVLFRF
;
A
#
# COMPACT_ATOMS: atom_id res chain seq x y z
N MET A 1 40.91 -21.07 22.04
CA MET A 1 39.60 -20.72 21.46
C MET A 1 38.92 -19.76 22.45
N GLN A 2 39.35 -18.50 22.52
CA GLN A 2 38.72 -17.34 21.84
C GLN A 2 37.19 -17.31 22.05
N LEU A 3 36.76 -16.75 23.18
CA LEU A 3 35.39 -16.30 23.45
C LEU A 3 35.35 -14.81 23.12
N THR A 4 34.68 -14.41 22.03
CA THR A 4 34.37 -13.01 21.78
C THR A 4 32.92 -12.87 21.29
N SER A 5 32.12 -12.16 22.06
CA SER A 5 30.78 -11.69 21.74
C SER A 5 30.89 -10.30 21.13
N PRO A 6 30.09 -9.93 20.12
CA PRO A 6 29.88 -8.53 19.76
C PRO A 6 28.47 -8.09 20.14
N GLY A 7 28.37 -7.33 21.23
CA GLY A 7 27.28 -6.39 21.44
C GLY A 7 27.60 -5.08 20.73
N SER A 8 26.72 -4.60 19.86
CA SER A 8 26.84 -3.27 19.25
C SER A 8 25.86 -2.29 19.91
N MET A 9 26.46 -1.29 20.54
CA MET A 9 25.83 -0.14 21.18
C MET A 9 25.22 0.80 20.13
N HIS A 10 23.96 1.21 20.30
CA HIS A 10 23.41 2.36 19.60
C HIS A 10 23.78 3.65 20.36
N ALA A 11 24.83 4.32 19.90
CA ALA A 11 25.26 5.62 20.38
C ALA A 11 24.32 6.73 19.88
N ARG A 12 23.65 7.37 20.83
CA ARG A 12 22.94 8.65 20.64
C ARG A 12 23.96 9.76 20.38
N ARG A 13 23.76 10.55 19.33
CA ARG A 13 24.45 11.86 19.17
C ARG A 13 23.42 12.96 18.98
N ARG A 14 23.50 13.94 19.88
CA ARG A 14 22.73 15.19 19.93
C ARG A 14 23.64 16.34 19.47
N ILE A 15 23.02 17.26 18.72
CA ILE A 15 23.25 18.72 18.62
C ILE A 15 24.56 19.20 17.98
N GLY A 16 24.39 20.01 16.93
CA GLY A 16 25.36 20.99 16.45
C GLY A 16 24.63 22.07 15.65
N ALA A 17 24.37 23.21 16.30
CA ALA A 17 23.89 24.43 15.66
C ALA A 17 25.02 25.05 14.82
N ALA A 18 24.72 25.46 13.59
CA ALA A 18 25.65 26.22 12.75
C ALA A 18 24.90 27.41 12.12
N LEU A 19 25.28 28.60 12.57
CA LEU A 19 24.96 29.91 12.01
C LEU A 19 25.51 29.99 10.57
N LEU A 20 24.66 30.33 9.60
CA LEU A 20 25.08 30.75 8.27
C LEU A 20 24.92 32.27 8.15
N ALA A 21 26.06 32.96 8.16
CA ALA A 21 26.18 34.36 7.81
C ALA A 21 25.99 34.52 6.29
N ALA A 22 24.98 35.30 5.89
CA ALA A 22 24.74 35.65 4.50
C ALA A 22 25.65 36.82 4.08
N THR A 23 26.68 36.54 3.29
CA THR A 23 27.45 37.56 2.57
C THR A 23 26.70 37.97 1.31
N VAL A 24 26.20 39.21 1.27
CA VAL A 24 25.62 39.82 0.07
C VAL A 24 26.76 40.33 -0.81
N LEU A 25 27.04 39.63 -1.91
CA LEU A 25 27.95 40.11 -2.94
C LEU A 25 27.18 41.05 -3.89
N ALA A 26 27.43 42.35 -3.75
CA ALA A 26 26.84 43.39 -4.59
C ALA A 26 27.43 43.33 -6.01
N TRP A 27 26.60 43.02 -7.00
CA TRP A 27 26.98 43.09 -8.41
C TRP A 27 26.73 44.52 -8.95
N PRO A 28 27.69 45.16 -9.66
CA PRO A 28 27.48 46.47 -10.24
C PRO A 28 26.52 46.39 -11.43
N ARG A 29 25.53 47.28 -11.48
CA ARG A 29 24.63 47.45 -12.62
C ARG A 29 25.29 48.39 -13.65
N PRO A 30 25.32 48.04 -14.94
CA PRO A 30 25.79 48.94 -15.99
C PRO A 30 24.85 50.15 -16.10
N ALA A 31 25.40 51.35 -15.99
CA ALA A 31 24.69 52.59 -16.20
C ALA A 31 24.46 52.78 -17.71
N TRP A 32 23.27 52.42 -18.17
CA TRP A 32 22.76 52.87 -19.46
C TRP A 32 22.53 54.38 -19.36
N THR A 33 23.29 55.16 -20.11
CA THR A 33 23.13 56.61 -20.23
C THR A 33 21.90 56.90 -21.08
N ALA A 34 20.80 57.34 -20.45
CA ALA A 34 19.66 57.90 -21.16
C ALA A 34 19.93 59.38 -21.51
N SER A 35 19.71 59.74 -22.76
CA SER A 35 19.85 61.10 -23.32
C SER A 35 18.67 61.99 -22.89
N PRO A 36 18.88 63.29 -22.56
CA PRO A 36 17.88 64.09 -21.84
C PRO A 36 16.93 64.93 -22.74
N GLU A 37 16.44 64.42 -23.88
CA GLU A 37 15.62 65.22 -24.81
C GLU A 37 14.16 64.82 -25.02
N ASP A 38 13.64 63.76 -24.39
CA ASP A 38 12.20 63.48 -24.42
C ASP A 38 11.51 63.88 -23.11
N ALA A 39 11.61 65.18 -22.82
CA ALA A 39 10.74 65.86 -21.86
C ALA A 39 9.52 66.42 -22.62
N ALA A 40 8.55 65.55 -22.93
CA ALA A 40 7.24 65.96 -23.38
C ALA A 40 6.17 65.31 -22.49
N ALA A 41 5.48 66.18 -21.76
CA ALA A 41 4.37 65.91 -20.84
C ALA A 41 3.38 64.83 -21.33
N GLU A 42 3.30 63.73 -20.58
CA GLU A 42 2.04 62.99 -20.46
C GLU A 42 1.30 63.46 -19.20
N PRO A 43 0.03 63.90 -19.31
CA PRO A 43 -0.75 64.26 -18.15
C PRO A 43 -0.97 63.02 -17.30
N SER A 44 -0.67 63.13 -16.00
CA SER A 44 -1.02 62.17 -14.97
C SER A 44 -2.46 61.68 -15.17
N ARG A 45 -2.61 60.48 -15.76
CA ARG A 45 -3.78 59.66 -15.52
C ARG A 45 -3.75 59.36 -14.04
N GLU A 46 -4.61 60.04 -13.28
CA GLU A 46 -5.12 59.49 -12.03
C GLU A 46 -5.58 58.08 -12.34
N ALA A 47 -4.75 57.10 -11.97
CA ALA A 47 -5.24 55.75 -11.77
C ALA A 47 -6.38 55.88 -10.75
N PRO A 48 -7.58 55.38 -11.05
CA PRO A 48 -8.56 55.25 -9.99
C PRO A 48 -7.87 54.47 -8.89
N ALA A 49 -7.78 55.08 -7.71
CA ALA A 49 -7.57 54.33 -6.50
C ALA A 49 -8.76 53.38 -6.44
N ASP A 50 -8.57 52.19 -7.01
CA ASP A 50 -9.34 51.02 -6.67
C ASP A 50 -9.21 50.96 -5.16
N THR A 51 -10.25 51.45 -4.49
CA THR A 51 -10.54 51.11 -3.12
C THR A 51 -10.72 49.60 -3.14
N GLU A 52 -9.59 48.88 -3.06
CA GLU A 52 -9.54 47.54 -2.55
C GLU A 52 -10.16 47.63 -1.17
N THR A 53 -11.43 47.29 -1.16
CA THR A 53 -12.31 47.13 -0.02
C THR A 53 -11.54 46.48 1.14
N GLU A 54 -10.99 47.28 2.06
CA GLU A 54 -10.63 46.87 3.43
C GLU A 54 -11.92 46.60 4.24
N GLY A 55 -12.80 45.76 3.70
CA GLY A 55 -14.10 45.40 4.27
C GLY A 55 -14.47 43.94 4.02
N GLY A 56 -13.50 43.10 3.62
CA GLY A 56 -13.74 41.69 3.33
C GLY A 56 -14.04 40.83 4.57
N ASP A 57 -13.58 41.25 5.75
CA ASP A 57 -13.77 40.55 7.02
C ASP A 57 -14.93 41.11 7.86
N ASP A 58 -15.71 42.06 7.35
CA ASP A 58 -16.76 42.69 8.14
C ASP A 58 -18.05 41.87 8.25
N ASP A 59 -18.28 40.92 7.33
CA ASP A 59 -19.42 39.99 7.41
C ASP A 59 -19.24 39.01 8.59
N PRO A 60 -20.11 39.08 9.62
CA PRO A 60 -20.07 38.15 10.75
C PRO A 60 -20.09 36.68 10.32
N ARG A 61 -20.82 36.32 9.25
CA ARG A 61 -20.92 34.93 8.76
C ARG A 61 -19.59 34.44 8.18
N ARG A 62 -18.89 35.30 7.44
CA ARG A 62 -17.59 34.97 6.86
C ARG A 62 -16.53 34.78 7.96
N ARG A 63 -16.56 35.62 9.01
CA ARG A 63 -15.71 35.44 10.20
C ARG A 63 -16.01 34.14 10.95
N GLU A 64 -17.29 33.81 11.12
CA GLU A 64 -17.70 32.56 11.78
C GLU A 64 -17.30 31.32 10.97
N ALA A 65 -17.54 31.31 9.66
CA ALA A 65 -17.06 30.26 8.76
C ALA A 65 -15.54 30.09 8.85
N ARG A 66 -14.77 31.20 8.85
CA ARG A 66 -13.32 31.17 9.01
C ARG A 66 -12.89 30.52 10.34
N ALA A 67 -13.54 30.89 11.44
CA ALA A 67 -13.26 30.30 12.75
C ALA A 67 -13.58 28.79 12.80
N LEU A 68 -14.70 28.37 12.18
CA LEU A 68 -15.06 26.96 12.06
C LEU A 68 -14.04 26.19 11.22
N PHE A 69 -13.62 26.75 10.08
CA PHE A 69 -12.58 26.16 9.25
C PHE A 69 -11.27 25.98 10.03
N GLU A 70 -10.82 27.00 10.76
CA GLU A 70 -9.59 26.92 11.56
C GLU A 70 -9.68 25.89 12.68
N ALA A 71 -10.85 25.78 13.34
CA ALA A 71 -11.10 24.73 14.32
C ALA A 71 -11.06 23.33 13.67
N GLY A 72 -11.67 23.16 12.50
CA GLY A 72 -11.62 21.92 11.74
C GLY A 72 -10.22 21.54 11.29
N ALA A 73 -9.42 22.51 10.84
CA ALA A 73 -8.03 22.31 10.45
C ALA A 73 -7.17 21.86 11.64
N LYS A 74 -7.40 22.43 12.83
CA LYS A 74 -6.75 22.00 14.07
C LYS A 74 -7.14 20.57 14.45
N ALA A 75 -8.44 20.24 14.40
CA ALA A 75 -8.93 18.89 14.68
C ALA A 75 -8.32 17.86 13.69
N TYR A 76 -8.28 18.20 12.40
CA TYR A 76 -7.66 17.38 11.36
C TYR A 76 -6.17 17.13 11.66
N ALA A 77 -5.43 18.18 12.01
CA ALA A 77 -4.00 18.07 12.34
C ALA A 77 -3.74 17.20 13.59
N LEU A 78 -4.69 17.13 14.51
CA LEU A 78 -4.65 16.25 15.69
C LEU A 78 -5.10 14.81 15.38
N GLY A 79 -5.53 14.52 14.15
CA GLY A 79 -6.08 13.22 13.76
C GLY A 79 -7.53 12.99 14.21
N HIS A 80 -8.21 14.02 14.73
CA HIS A 80 -9.61 13.97 15.10
C HIS A 80 -10.48 14.20 13.86
N TYR A 81 -10.46 13.25 12.93
CA TYR A 81 -11.05 13.45 11.61
C TYR A 81 -12.58 13.62 11.64
N GLY A 82 -13.29 12.98 12.57
CA GLY A 82 -14.73 13.18 12.75
C GLY A 82 -15.09 14.60 13.18
N GLU A 83 -14.40 15.14 14.19
CA GLU A 83 -14.56 16.53 14.61
C GLU A 83 -14.19 17.51 13.49
N ALA A 84 -13.13 17.21 12.73
CA ALA A 84 -12.73 18.02 11.58
C ALA A 84 -13.84 18.09 10.53
N VAL A 85 -14.47 16.96 10.20
CA VAL A 85 -15.62 16.89 9.28
C VAL A 85 -16.76 17.77 9.79
N GLU A 86 -17.17 17.64 11.04
CA GLU A 86 -18.25 18.45 11.62
C GLU A 86 -17.99 19.95 11.48
N LYS A 87 -16.77 20.39 11.79
CA LYS A 87 -16.37 21.80 11.69
C LYS A 87 -16.28 22.29 10.26
N PHE A 88 -15.75 21.49 9.35
CA PHE A 88 -15.67 21.84 7.93
C PHE A 88 -17.05 21.86 7.27
N GLU A 89 -17.96 20.96 7.62
CA GLU A 89 -19.35 20.97 7.12
C GLU A 89 -20.07 22.24 7.61
N ALA A 90 -19.98 22.56 8.91
CA ALA A 90 -20.54 23.79 9.45
C ALA A 90 -19.95 25.05 8.79
N SER A 91 -18.64 25.06 8.51
CA SER A 91 -17.99 26.15 7.76
C SER A 91 -18.54 26.27 6.34
N TYR A 92 -18.74 25.14 5.65
CA TYR A 92 -19.23 25.10 4.28
C TYR A 92 -20.69 25.57 4.20
N ASP A 93 -21.51 25.21 5.18
CA ASP A 93 -22.91 25.63 5.25
C ASP A 93 -23.06 27.14 5.45
N LEU A 94 -22.15 27.76 6.21
CA LEU A 94 -22.13 29.22 6.39
C LEU A 94 -21.57 29.95 5.17
N TYR A 95 -20.48 29.46 4.59
CA TYR A 95 -19.82 30.07 3.45
C TYR A 95 -19.26 29.00 2.50
N PRO A 96 -20.01 28.63 1.45
CA PRO A 96 -19.59 27.58 0.52
C PRO A 96 -18.35 27.98 -0.28
N ALA A 97 -17.24 27.29 -0.05
CA ALA A 97 -16.00 27.44 -0.79
C ALA A 97 -15.59 26.10 -1.41
N PRO A 98 -15.22 26.02 -2.70
CA PRO A 98 -14.78 24.77 -3.31
C PRO A 98 -13.63 24.08 -2.54
N GLU A 99 -12.70 24.85 -1.98
CA GLU A 99 -11.55 24.35 -1.22
C GLU A 99 -11.97 23.55 0.01
N LEU A 100 -13.11 23.87 0.63
CA LEU A 100 -13.68 23.10 1.74
C LEU A 100 -14.14 21.70 1.30
N LEU A 101 -14.58 21.52 0.05
CA LEU A 101 -14.92 20.19 -0.48
C LEU A 101 -13.70 19.28 -0.54
N PHE A 102 -12.55 19.82 -0.94
CA PHE A 102 -11.29 19.07 -0.95
C PHE A 102 -10.88 18.70 0.48
N ASN A 103 -10.94 19.64 1.42
CA ASN A 103 -10.61 19.39 2.83
C ASN A 103 -11.55 18.37 3.49
N LEU A 104 -12.86 18.44 3.21
CA LEU A 104 -13.82 17.43 3.64
C LEU A 104 -13.49 16.06 3.04
N GLY A 105 -13.17 15.99 1.74
CA GLY A 105 -12.76 14.76 1.08
C GLY A 105 -11.56 14.12 1.77
N GLN A 106 -10.52 14.91 2.06
CA GLN A 106 -9.34 14.45 2.79
C GLN A 106 -9.70 13.99 4.21
N ALA A 107 -10.51 14.75 4.95
CA ALA A 107 -10.92 14.37 6.31
C ALA A 107 -11.65 13.02 6.34
N TYR A 108 -12.60 12.78 5.43
CA TYR A 108 -13.28 11.49 5.33
C TYR A 108 -12.35 10.34 4.93
N ALA A 109 -11.41 10.58 4.00
CA ALA A 109 -10.43 9.56 3.58
C ALA A 109 -9.50 9.18 4.75
N ARG A 110 -8.97 10.17 5.48
CA ARG A 110 -8.12 9.92 6.65
C ARG A 110 -8.87 9.30 7.81
N TRP A 111 -10.16 9.62 7.98
CA TRP A 111 -11.00 8.96 8.97
C TRP A 111 -11.14 7.48 8.64
N HIS A 112 -11.37 7.11 7.37
CA HIS A 112 -11.37 5.71 6.96
C HIS A 112 -10.05 4.99 7.28
N GLU A 113 -8.90 5.63 7.06
CA GLU A 113 -7.59 5.02 7.37
C GLU A 113 -7.45 4.63 8.84
N VAL A 114 -8.03 5.41 9.77
CA VAL A 114 -7.98 5.14 11.21
C VAL A 114 -9.14 4.26 11.68
N GLU A 115 -10.32 4.44 11.10
CA GLU A 115 -11.55 3.73 11.41
C GLU A 115 -12.20 3.23 10.12
N PRO A 116 -11.84 2.02 9.68
CA PRO A 116 -12.25 1.49 8.37
C PRO A 116 -13.77 1.43 8.20
N ASP A 117 -14.26 2.24 7.27
CA ASP A 117 -15.66 2.31 6.87
C ASP A 117 -15.80 2.77 5.42
N LEU A 118 -16.30 1.89 4.57
CA LEU A 118 -16.44 2.16 3.13
C LEU A 118 -17.45 3.28 2.84
N ALA A 119 -18.39 3.58 3.75
CA ALA A 119 -19.28 4.73 3.59
C ALA A 119 -18.50 6.05 3.62
N LYS A 120 -17.49 6.16 4.50
CA LYS A 120 -16.59 7.33 4.58
C LYS A 120 -15.80 7.51 3.28
N LEU A 121 -15.24 6.44 2.71
CA LEU A 121 -14.56 6.49 1.41
C LEU A 121 -15.49 6.92 0.26
N ARG A 122 -16.71 6.38 0.21
CA ARG A 122 -17.69 6.78 -0.81
C ARG A 122 -18.03 8.27 -0.71
N LYS A 123 -18.16 8.79 0.52
CA LYS A 123 -18.37 10.22 0.78
C LYS A 123 -17.17 11.04 0.33
N ALA A 124 -15.95 10.65 0.69
CA ALA A 124 -14.71 11.30 0.24
C ALA A 124 -14.62 11.40 -1.28
N ARG A 125 -14.85 10.28 -1.99
CA ARG A 125 -14.90 10.25 -3.46
C ARG A 125 -15.90 11.23 -4.04
N SER A 126 -17.11 11.31 -3.46
CA SER A 126 -18.13 12.25 -3.92
C SER A 126 -17.70 13.70 -3.76
N LEU A 127 -17.05 14.03 -2.65
CA LEU A 127 -16.58 15.39 -2.37
C LEU A 127 -15.45 15.81 -3.33
N PHE A 128 -14.48 14.94 -3.58
CA PHE A 128 -13.43 15.20 -4.59
C PHE A 128 -14.01 15.36 -6.00
N ARG A 129 -14.99 14.54 -6.38
CA ARG A 129 -15.66 14.68 -7.68
C ARG A 129 -16.33 16.05 -7.80
N ASN A 130 -17.03 16.49 -6.76
CA ASN A 130 -17.66 17.81 -6.75
C ASN A 130 -16.60 18.91 -6.85
N TYR A 131 -15.51 18.81 -6.10
CA TYR A 131 -14.38 19.76 -6.17
C TYR A 131 -13.82 19.86 -7.59
N VAL A 132 -13.50 18.73 -8.23
CA VAL A 132 -13.02 18.68 -9.62
C VAL A 132 -14.01 19.35 -10.58
N SER A 133 -15.32 19.12 -10.40
CA SER A 133 -16.35 19.78 -11.20
C SER A 133 -16.33 21.31 -11.04
N PHE A 134 -16.20 21.82 -9.82
CA PHE A 134 -16.12 23.26 -9.56
C PHE A 134 -14.86 23.89 -10.15
N VAL A 135 -13.70 23.27 -9.94
CA VAL A 135 -12.42 23.82 -10.41
C VAL A 135 -12.37 23.84 -11.94
N ARG A 136 -12.77 22.75 -12.60
CA ARG A 136 -12.80 22.69 -14.07
C ARG A 136 -13.78 23.67 -14.71
N ALA A 137 -14.91 23.96 -14.03
CA ALA A 137 -15.87 24.94 -14.50
C ALA A 137 -15.35 26.38 -14.46
N ARG A 138 -14.43 26.69 -13.53
CA ARG A 138 -13.87 28.05 -13.35
C ARG A 138 -12.64 28.29 -14.23
N ASP A 139 -11.78 27.29 -14.41
CA ASP A 139 -10.43 27.46 -14.96
C ASP A 139 -10.20 26.93 -16.38
N TYR A 140 -11.27 26.62 -17.14
CA TYR A 140 -11.21 26.16 -18.55
C TYR A 140 -10.06 25.18 -18.87
N GLY A 141 -9.69 24.27 -17.94
CA GLY A 141 -8.51 23.43 -18.13
C GLY A 141 -8.18 22.46 -17.00
N ASP A 142 -7.13 21.66 -17.24
CA ASP A 142 -6.61 20.66 -16.31
C ASP A 142 -5.70 21.36 -15.28
N SER A 143 -6.34 21.95 -14.26
CA SER A 143 -5.60 22.53 -13.14
C SER A 143 -4.91 21.43 -12.32
N GLN A 144 -3.73 21.73 -11.78
CA GLN A 144 -3.03 20.83 -10.86
C GLN A 144 -3.92 20.40 -9.69
N ALA A 145 -4.71 21.33 -9.15
CA ALA A 145 -5.66 21.07 -8.08
C ALA A 145 -6.72 20.01 -8.46
N ALA A 146 -7.21 20.03 -9.70
CA ALA A 146 -8.12 19.01 -10.21
C ALA A 146 -7.40 17.67 -10.41
N SER A 147 -6.16 17.68 -10.91
CA SER A 147 -5.34 16.47 -11.06
C SER A 147 -5.07 15.79 -9.71
N ASP A 148 -4.76 16.55 -8.66
CA ASP A 148 -4.52 16.03 -7.32
C ASP A 148 -5.78 15.34 -6.75
N ALA A 149 -6.95 15.96 -6.91
CA ALA A 149 -8.21 15.37 -6.49
C ALA A 149 -8.60 14.12 -7.31
N LEU A 150 -8.26 14.09 -8.61
CA LEU A 150 -8.45 12.91 -9.45
C LEU A 150 -7.57 11.74 -9.02
N ALA A 151 -6.33 12.01 -8.62
CA ALA A 151 -5.44 10.97 -8.09
C ALA A 151 -6.00 10.35 -6.79
N GLU A 152 -6.59 11.16 -5.91
CA GLU A 152 -7.28 10.64 -4.71
C GLU A 152 -8.52 9.81 -5.06
N ILE A 153 -9.32 10.24 -6.05
CA ILE A 153 -10.46 9.46 -6.55
C ILE A 153 -10.02 8.08 -7.04
N GLU A 154 -8.95 8.01 -7.83
CA GLU A 154 -8.43 6.74 -8.37
C GLU A 154 -8.02 5.77 -7.26
N LYS A 155 -7.30 6.27 -6.23
CA LYS A 155 -6.93 5.46 -5.06
C LYS A 155 -8.16 4.92 -4.35
N ILE A 156 -9.15 5.78 -4.10
CA ILE A 156 -10.39 5.40 -3.43
C ILE A 156 -11.16 4.37 -4.27
N ASP A 157 -11.27 4.56 -5.58
CA ASP A 157 -11.94 3.63 -6.48
C ASP A 157 -11.27 2.25 -6.49
N ALA A 158 -9.94 2.20 -6.49
CA ALA A 158 -9.20 0.95 -6.40
C ALA A 158 -9.45 0.22 -5.06
N GLU A 159 -9.55 0.96 -3.96
CA GLU A 159 -9.85 0.39 -2.65
C GLU A 159 -11.29 -0.12 -2.54
N LEU A 160 -12.26 0.67 -3.00
CA LEU A 160 -13.66 0.26 -3.06
C LEU A 160 -13.84 -0.99 -3.93
N ALA A 161 -13.19 -1.06 -5.10
CA ALA A 161 -13.24 -2.23 -5.97
C ALA A 161 -12.64 -3.48 -5.30
N LYS A 162 -11.52 -3.34 -4.58
CA LYS A 162 -10.93 -4.45 -3.80
C LYS A 162 -11.91 -4.95 -2.73
N ALA A 163 -12.58 -4.04 -2.03
CA ALA A 163 -13.57 -4.38 -1.02
C ALA A 163 -14.79 -5.09 -1.62
N GLU A 164 -15.28 -4.64 -2.78
CA GLU A 164 -16.38 -5.28 -3.51
C GLU A 164 -16.02 -6.70 -3.96
N VAL A 165 -14.80 -6.91 -4.48
CA VAL A 165 -14.32 -8.25 -4.85
C VAL A 165 -14.18 -9.16 -3.62
N ALA A 166 -13.74 -8.62 -2.48
CA ALA A 166 -13.63 -9.37 -1.24
C ALA A 166 -15.01 -9.81 -0.72
N ASP A 167 -16.01 -8.92 -0.75
CA ASP A 167 -17.38 -9.21 -0.35
C ASP A 167 -18.02 -10.25 -1.29
N ALA A 168 -17.85 -10.10 -2.61
CA ALA A 168 -18.38 -11.01 -3.61
C ALA A 168 -17.81 -12.44 -3.53
N ARG A 169 -16.53 -12.61 -3.15
CA ARG A 169 -15.92 -13.94 -2.94
C ARG A 169 -16.55 -14.65 -1.73
N GLY A 170 -16.86 -13.91 -0.67
CA GLY A 170 -17.57 -14.40 0.51
C GLY A 170 -16.93 -15.62 1.24
N PRO A 171 -17.46 -15.99 2.42
CA PRO A 171 -16.94 -17.12 3.20
C PRO A 171 -17.11 -18.50 2.51
N LYS A 172 -18.00 -18.59 1.53
CA LYS A 172 -18.36 -19.85 0.85
C LYS A 172 -17.28 -20.29 -0.14
N ASP A 173 -16.69 -19.35 -0.88
CA ASP A 173 -15.60 -19.68 -1.80
C ASP A 173 -14.34 -20.10 -1.05
N ASP A 174 -14.04 -19.48 0.10
CA ASP A 174 -12.93 -19.88 0.96
C ASP A 174 -13.10 -21.29 1.52
N ARG A 175 -14.31 -21.65 1.97
CA ARG A 175 -14.60 -23.02 2.42
C ARG A 175 -14.45 -24.03 1.29
N ARG A 176 -14.92 -23.70 0.08
CA ARG A 176 -14.79 -24.57 -1.10
C ARG A 176 -13.33 -24.73 -1.52
N ARG A 177 -12.55 -23.64 -1.56
CA ARG A 177 -11.10 -23.66 -1.84
C ARG A 177 -10.33 -24.48 -0.82
N ARG A 178 -10.62 -24.34 0.49
CA ARG A 178 -10.01 -25.17 1.55
C ARG A 178 -10.34 -26.65 1.36
N LYS A 179 -11.59 -27.01 1.03
CA LYS A 179 -11.96 -28.40 0.74
C LYS A 179 -11.23 -28.94 -0.50
N ILE A 180 -11.09 -28.15 -1.56
CA ILE A 180 -10.34 -28.55 -2.75
C ILE A 180 -8.84 -28.72 -2.43
N ALA A 181 -8.23 -27.78 -1.69
CA ALA A 181 -6.84 -27.86 -1.28
C ALA A 181 -6.56 -29.09 -0.38
N LEU A 182 -7.45 -29.39 0.57
CA LEU A 182 -7.40 -30.61 1.39
C LEU A 182 -7.56 -31.88 0.53
N GLY A 183 -8.46 -31.86 -0.46
CA GLY A 183 -8.66 -32.98 -1.37
C GLY A 183 -7.47 -33.25 -2.29
N VAL A 184 -6.84 -32.21 -2.83
CA VAL A 184 -5.64 -32.32 -3.68
C VAL A 184 -4.42 -32.77 -2.87
N GLY A 185 -4.27 -32.28 -1.63
CA GLY A 185 -3.24 -32.75 -0.70
C GLY A 185 -3.36 -34.24 -0.35
N LEU A 186 -4.59 -34.73 -0.09
CA LEU A 186 -4.83 -36.16 0.12
C LEU A 186 -4.61 -36.98 -1.16
N GLY A 187 -5.00 -36.46 -2.33
CA GLY A 187 -4.86 -37.15 -3.62
C GLY A 187 -3.41 -37.36 -4.04
N LEU A 188 -2.54 -36.36 -3.85
CA LEU A 188 -1.09 -36.50 -4.11
C LEU A 188 -0.41 -37.45 -3.10
N GLY A 189 -0.86 -37.45 -1.83
CA GLY A 189 -0.38 -38.39 -0.82
C GLY A 189 -0.75 -39.85 -1.11
N ALA A 190 -1.96 -40.10 -1.63
CA ALA A 190 -2.41 -41.44 -1.99
C ALA A 190 -1.69 -42.00 -3.24
N ALA A 191 -1.39 -41.15 -4.24
CA ALA A 191 -0.64 -41.58 -5.43
C ALA A 191 0.81 -42.00 -5.12
N ALA A 192 1.45 -41.35 -4.14
CA ALA A 192 2.81 -41.72 -3.69
C ALA A 192 2.87 -43.09 -3.00
N LEU A 193 1.82 -43.48 -2.26
CA LEU A 193 1.75 -44.79 -1.60
C LEU A 193 1.57 -45.96 -2.58
N VAL A 194 0.83 -45.75 -3.67
CA VAL A 194 0.64 -46.79 -4.71
C VAL A 194 1.93 -47.00 -5.52
N ALA A 195 2.66 -45.95 -5.85
CA ALA A 195 3.95 -46.07 -6.55
C ALA A 195 5.01 -46.81 -5.70
N GLY A 196 5.04 -46.56 -4.38
CA GLY A 196 5.94 -47.27 -3.46
C GLY A 196 5.66 -48.77 -3.35
N ALA A 197 4.38 -49.18 -3.39
CA ALA A 197 3.99 -50.59 -3.31
C ALA A 197 4.36 -51.39 -4.58
N VAL A 198 4.28 -50.79 -5.77
CA VAL A 198 4.63 -51.46 -7.04
C VAL A 198 6.14 -51.72 -7.13
N VAL A 199 6.97 -50.76 -6.71
CA VAL A 199 8.44 -50.93 -6.70
C VAL A 199 8.86 -52.02 -5.71
N LEU A 200 8.24 -52.08 -4.53
CA LEU A 200 8.54 -53.11 -3.52
C LEU A 200 8.11 -54.51 -4.01
N GLY A 201 6.95 -54.64 -4.67
CA GLY A 201 6.47 -55.91 -5.22
C GLY A 201 7.36 -56.48 -6.33
N VAL A 202 7.91 -55.63 -7.21
CA VAL A 202 8.82 -56.06 -8.28
C VAL A 202 10.20 -56.46 -7.74
N LEU A 203 10.66 -55.87 -6.64
CA LEU A 203 11.93 -56.22 -5.99
C LEU A 203 11.87 -57.55 -5.22
N LEU A 204 10.71 -57.92 -4.67
CA LEU A 204 10.50 -59.19 -3.98
C LEU A 204 10.19 -60.36 -4.94
N GLY A 205 9.76 -60.10 -6.18
CA GLY A 205 9.39 -61.12 -7.16
C GLY A 205 10.55 -61.77 -7.93
N ARG A 206 11.81 -61.31 -7.79
CA ARG A 206 12.96 -61.80 -8.58
C ARG A 206 13.79 -62.92 -7.93
N ARG A 207 13.33 -63.51 -6.83
CA ARG A 207 14.06 -64.57 -6.10
C ARG A 207 13.28 -65.89 -5.99
N SER A 208 12.89 -66.47 -7.12
CA SER A 208 12.51 -67.89 -7.20
C SER A 208 12.73 -68.43 -8.61
N ALA A 209 13.97 -68.81 -8.93
CA ALA A 209 14.29 -69.78 -9.96
C ALA A 209 15.78 -70.16 -9.80
N GLU A 210 16.09 -70.98 -8.81
CA GLU A 210 17.31 -71.79 -8.88
C GLU A 210 16.99 -73.02 -9.75
N PRO A 211 17.74 -73.28 -10.83
CA PRO A 211 17.59 -74.49 -11.61
C PRO A 211 18.17 -75.70 -10.85
N GLU A 212 17.43 -76.81 -10.84
CA GLU A 212 17.87 -78.10 -10.31
C GLU A 212 19.15 -78.60 -11.01
N PRO A 213 20.11 -79.20 -10.29
CA PRO A 213 21.23 -79.89 -10.92
C PRO A 213 20.80 -81.30 -11.37
N GLU A 214 20.64 -81.49 -12.69
CA GLU A 214 20.52 -82.81 -13.28
C GLU A 214 21.80 -83.64 -13.08
N LEU A 215 21.60 -84.90 -12.65
CA LEU A 215 22.63 -85.91 -12.46
C LEU A 215 23.29 -86.31 -13.79
N GLY A 216 24.54 -85.90 -13.98
CA GLY A 216 25.45 -86.50 -14.95
C GLY A 216 26.08 -87.78 -14.39
N THR A 217 25.76 -88.93 -15.00
CA THR A 217 26.41 -90.22 -14.77
C THR A 217 27.90 -90.18 -15.11
N ILE A 218 28.76 -90.50 -14.14
CA ILE A 218 30.17 -90.85 -14.38
C ILE A 218 30.46 -92.17 -13.62
N PRO A 219 30.80 -93.28 -14.30
CA PRO A 219 31.29 -94.48 -13.63
C PRO A 219 32.81 -94.37 -13.48
N ILE A 220 33.41 -94.63 -12.31
CA ILE A 220 34.69 -95.37 -12.11
C ILE A 220 34.83 -95.73 -10.61
N GLY A 221 34.79 -97.04 -10.32
CA GLY A 221 35.70 -97.80 -9.43
C GLY A 221 35.99 -97.37 -7.99
N GLY A 222 35.73 -98.29 -7.05
CA GLY A 222 36.70 -98.58 -5.98
C GLY A 222 36.15 -98.73 -4.55
N ALA A 223 36.17 -99.97 -4.04
CA ALA A 223 36.41 -100.40 -2.65
C ALA A 223 35.59 -99.74 -1.52
N GLY A 224 34.68 -100.43 -0.83
CA GLY A 224 35.00 -101.43 0.20
C GLY A 224 34.34 -101.01 1.55
N PRO A 225 34.04 -101.92 2.50
CA PRO A 225 32.74 -101.85 3.18
C PRO A 225 32.80 -101.71 4.72
N ARG A 226 31.62 -101.42 5.32
CA ARG A 226 31.19 -101.64 6.74
C ARG A 226 31.71 -100.61 7.76
N GLY A 227 30.93 -100.13 8.74
CA GLY A 227 29.63 -100.58 9.27
C GLY A 227 29.00 -99.53 10.20
N PRO A 228 27.87 -99.86 10.85
CA PRO A 228 27.04 -98.90 11.58
C PRO A 228 27.39 -98.87 13.07
N VAL A 229 27.25 -97.71 13.72
CA VAL A 229 27.12 -97.67 15.18
C VAL A 229 25.92 -96.82 15.55
N LEU A 230 24.90 -97.54 16.03
CA LEU A 230 23.66 -97.08 16.64
C LEU A 230 23.90 -96.65 18.11
N PHE A 231 22.85 -96.01 18.66
CA PHE A 231 22.50 -95.76 20.08
C PHE A 231 22.90 -94.37 20.63
N ARG A 232 21.95 -93.48 21.01
CA ARG A 232 20.89 -93.54 22.07
C ARG A 232 21.57 -93.54 23.45
N PHE A 233 21.33 -92.63 24.39
CA PHE A 233 20.12 -91.90 24.81
C PHE A 233 20.36 -90.40 24.92
#